data_AF-A0A506R774-F1
#
_entry.id   AF-A0A506R774-F1
#
_cell.length_a   1.000
_cell.length_b   1.000
_cell.length_c   1.000
_cell.angle_alpha   90.00
_cell.angle_beta   90.00
_cell.angle_gamma   90.00
#
_symmetry.space_group_name_H-M   'P 1'
#
loop_
_entity.id
_entity.type
_entity.pdbx_description
1 polymer ?
#
loop_
_entity_poly.entity_id
_entity_poly.type
_entity_poly.pdbx_seq_one_letter_code
_entity_poly.pdbx_strand_id
1 'polypeptide(L)'
;MPVMGNKVNLSAQHPPRHYDDLAEEVPLAIVINGMVLSVMMVSPFDFDDFITGHFLTEGIVKSVVEIKDIQIEPMPPGFEARVTVTGRREREIKQRRYSLVSAGCGLCNKTAMDQAFPPNEAQTDKRPLAECDVSQLRSLFEANQTYNQKAGAMHAAMFVCAASNTVLCSEDIGRHNALDKVIGKALRAGFHPGKGYLAVTSRCGVELVQKASVCGFTTLYCLSSPTTMAVDLAHQTGLNLVYVPRNNQLIMYDAKENYAE
;
A
#
# COMPACT_ATOMS: atom_id res chain seq x y z
N MET A 1 -1.34 -7.18 -52.02
CA MET A 1 -2.17 -6.16 -51.33
C MET A 1 -2.20 -6.47 -49.83
N PRO A 2 -1.42 -5.80 -48.98
CA PRO A 2 -1.70 -5.68 -47.55
C PRO A 2 -2.24 -4.25 -47.31
N VAL A 3 -3.06 -3.92 -46.32
CA VAL A 3 -2.93 -4.14 -44.87
C VAL A 3 -4.34 -4.11 -44.26
N MET A 4 -4.70 -5.18 -43.52
CA MET A 4 -5.76 -5.10 -42.51
C MET A 4 -5.25 -4.20 -41.38
N GLY A 5 -5.86 -3.03 -41.20
CA GLY A 5 -5.52 -2.06 -40.17
C GLY A 5 -6.63 -1.93 -39.12
N ASN A 6 -6.30 -2.42 -37.92
CA ASN A 6 -6.79 -2.00 -36.60
C ASN A 6 -8.28 -2.16 -36.25
N LYS A 7 -8.58 -3.29 -35.60
CA LYS A 7 -9.56 -3.29 -34.50
C LYS A 7 -9.00 -2.44 -33.36
N VAL A 8 -9.37 -1.15 -33.31
CA VAL A 8 -9.19 -0.35 -32.10
C VAL A 8 -10.24 -0.82 -31.10
N ASN A 9 -9.82 -1.65 -30.15
CA ASN A 9 -10.65 -1.97 -29.00
C ASN A 9 -10.57 -0.77 -28.05
N LEU A 10 -11.43 0.23 -28.28
CA LEU A 10 -11.64 1.35 -27.38
C LEU A 10 -12.31 0.82 -26.12
N SER A 11 -11.52 0.33 -25.16
CA SER A 11 -12.01 0.26 -23.78
C SER A 11 -12.37 1.68 -23.37
N ALA A 12 -13.66 1.95 -23.18
CA ALA A 12 -14.20 3.27 -22.92
C ALA A 12 -13.70 3.82 -21.57
N GLN A 13 -12.52 4.42 -21.59
CA GLN A 13 -12.11 5.45 -20.64
C GLN A 13 -12.12 6.74 -21.45
N HIS A 14 -13.05 7.63 -21.16
CA HIS A 14 -13.07 8.95 -21.76
C HIS A 14 -11.81 9.68 -21.28
N PRO A 15 -10.89 10.09 -22.17
CA PRO A 15 -9.70 10.83 -21.73
C PRO A 15 -10.15 12.12 -21.03
N PRO A 16 -9.43 12.58 -19.98
CA PRO A 16 -9.75 13.82 -19.30
C PRO A 16 -9.78 14.96 -20.34
N ARG A 17 -10.86 15.75 -20.34
CA ARG A 17 -11.09 16.80 -21.36
C ARG A 17 -10.84 18.19 -20.80
N HIS A 18 -10.90 18.33 -19.48
CA HIS A 18 -10.66 19.57 -18.77
C HIS A 18 -9.50 19.40 -17.78
N TYR A 19 -8.81 20.50 -17.48
CA TYR A 19 -7.72 20.51 -16.49
C TYR A 19 -8.20 19.98 -15.13
N ASP A 20 -9.43 20.32 -14.75
CA ASP A 20 -10.06 19.89 -13.48
C ASP A 20 -10.39 18.39 -13.44
N ASP A 21 -10.33 17.68 -14.58
CA ASP A 21 -10.48 16.23 -14.63
C ASP A 21 -9.16 15.50 -14.35
N LEU A 22 -8.01 16.21 -14.35
CA LEU A 22 -6.70 15.60 -14.14
C LEU A 22 -6.52 15.15 -12.68
N ALA A 23 -5.75 14.07 -12.50
CA ALA A 23 -5.37 13.63 -11.17
C ALA A 23 -4.47 14.69 -10.51
N GLU A 24 -4.87 15.14 -9.32
CA GLU A 24 -4.10 16.10 -8.54
C GLU A 24 -3.09 15.39 -7.63
N GLU A 25 -1.84 15.87 -7.65
CA GLU A 25 -0.76 15.43 -6.78
C GLU A 25 -0.27 16.63 -5.96
N VAL A 26 -0.29 16.50 -4.63
CA VAL A 26 0.11 17.57 -3.71
C VAL A 26 1.21 17.11 -2.77
N PRO A 27 2.13 18.01 -2.36
CA PRO A 27 3.06 17.71 -1.27
C PRO A 27 2.33 17.74 0.08
N LEU A 28 2.52 16.71 0.89
CA LEU A 28 2.07 16.60 2.27
C LEU A 28 3.28 16.56 3.20
N ALA A 29 3.53 17.66 3.92
CA ALA A 29 4.54 17.71 4.97
C ALA A 29 4.02 17.01 6.23
N ILE A 30 4.79 16.07 6.78
CA ILE A 30 4.39 15.31 7.96
C ILE A 30 5.24 15.73 9.16
N VAL A 31 4.58 16.17 10.22
CA VAL A 31 5.21 16.64 11.46
C VAL A 31 4.70 15.80 12.63
N ILE A 32 5.60 15.12 13.35
CA ILE A 32 5.26 14.27 14.50
C ILE A 32 5.70 14.95 15.79
N ASN A 33 4.76 15.28 16.68
CA ASN A 33 5.03 15.98 17.96
C ASN A 33 6.00 17.17 17.78
N GLY A 34 5.77 17.98 16.73
CA GLY A 34 6.60 19.15 16.39
C GLY A 34 7.91 18.85 15.63
N MET A 35 8.21 17.58 15.33
CA MET A 35 9.39 17.19 14.55
C MET A 35 9.01 16.90 13.10
N VAL A 36 9.64 17.58 12.15
CA VAL A 36 9.51 17.24 10.72
C VAL A 36 10.01 15.81 10.49
N LEU A 37 9.14 14.98 9.92
CA LEU A 37 9.45 13.61 9.55
C LEU A 37 9.86 13.54 8.08
N SER A 38 8.96 13.90 7.17
CA SER A 38 9.12 13.75 5.72
C SER A 38 8.12 14.63 4.96
N VAL A 39 8.29 14.72 3.64
CA VAL A 39 7.29 15.26 2.71
C VAL A 39 6.95 14.16 1.70
N MET A 40 5.66 13.89 1.51
CA MET A 40 5.17 12.85 0.60
C MET A 40 4.34 13.49 -0.51
N MET A 41 4.47 13.00 -1.74
CA MET A 41 3.53 13.35 -2.81
C MET A 41 2.32 12.41 -2.73
N VAL A 42 1.12 12.97 -2.61
CA VAL A 42 -0.13 12.23 -2.40
C VAL A 42 -1.27 12.88 -3.16
N SER A 43 -2.33 12.11 -3.44
CA SER A 43 -3.59 12.70 -3.88
C SER A 43 -4.34 13.34 -2.70
N PRO A 44 -4.96 14.53 -2.87
CA PRO A 44 -5.38 15.42 -1.77
C PRO A 44 -6.69 15.00 -1.07
N PHE A 45 -6.80 13.74 -0.71
CA PHE A 45 -7.96 13.16 -0.02
C PHE A 45 -7.54 11.93 0.79
N ASP A 46 -8.38 11.56 1.76
CA ASP A 46 -8.13 10.45 2.69
C ASP A 46 -6.79 10.58 3.44
N PHE A 47 -6.37 11.80 3.81
CA PHE A 47 -5.10 12.06 4.50
C PHE A 47 -4.96 11.31 5.81
N ASP A 48 -6.02 11.29 6.61
CA ASP A 48 -6.14 10.54 7.85
C ASP A 48 -5.79 9.04 7.68
N ASP A 49 -6.35 8.44 6.64
CA ASP A 49 -6.14 7.05 6.27
C ASP A 49 -4.71 6.84 5.75
N PHE A 50 -4.22 7.74 4.89
CA PHE A 50 -2.85 7.73 4.40
C PHE A 50 -1.83 7.79 5.53
N ILE A 51 -1.91 8.79 6.42
CA ILE A 51 -0.98 8.97 7.55
C ILE A 51 -1.00 7.73 8.45
N THR A 52 -2.19 7.22 8.76
CA THR A 52 -2.31 6.06 9.65
C THR A 52 -1.70 4.82 9.02
N GLY A 53 -2.01 4.54 7.76
CA GLY A 53 -1.45 3.44 7.02
C GLY A 53 0.06 3.55 6.85
N HIS A 54 0.54 4.69 6.37
CA HIS A 54 1.97 4.97 6.21
C HIS A 54 2.72 4.78 7.53
N PHE A 55 2.17 5.26 8.65
CA PHE A 55 2.84 5.13 9.94
C PHE A 55 2.92 3.67 10.41
N LEU A 56 1.89 2.87 10.13
CA LEU A 56 1.87 1.46 10.49
C LEU A 56 2.79 0.64 9.58
N THR A 57 2.74 0.89 8.28
CA THR A 57 3.47 0.09 7.29
C THR A 57 4.98 0.39 7.30
N GLU A 58 5.38 1.63 7.61
CA GLU A 58 6.78 2.00 7.87
C GLU A 58 7.25 1.66 9.29
N GLY A 59 6.35 1.13 10.13
CA GLY A 59 6.64 0.84 11.54
C GLY A 59 7.01 2.09 12.35
N ILE A 60 6.57 3.28 11.93
CA ILE A 60 6.62 4.56 12.67
C ILE A 60 5.70 4.48 13.89
N VAL A 61 4.60 3.75 13.82
CA VAL A 61 3.77 3.32 14.96
C VAL A 61 3.50 1.82 14.83
N LYS A 62 3.22 1.16 15.96
CA LYS A 62 2.90 -0.28 16.00
C LYS A 62 1.40 -0.56 16.00
N SER A 63 0.58 0.43 16.37
CA SER A 63 -0.87 0.31 16.45
C SER A 63 -1.51 1.68 16.28
N VAL A 64 -2.75 1.69 15.75
CA VAL A 64 -3.57 2.90 15.58
C VAL A 64 -3.72 3.70 16.87
N VAL A 65 -3.74 3.04 18.03
CA VAL A 65 -3.91 3.70 19.35
C VAL A 65 -2.70 4.54 19.78
N GLU A 66 -1.56 4.35 19.12
CA GLU A 66 -0.36 5.16 19.34
C GLU A 66 -0.46 6.52 18.67
N ILE A 67 -1.34 6.67 17.66
CA ILE A 67 -1.71 7.96 17.06
C ILE A 67 -2.85 8.54 17.92
N LYS A 68 -2.62 9.73 18.47
CA LYS A 68 -3.57 10.45 19.33
C LYS A 68 -4.39 11.48 18.59
N ASP A 69 -3.77 12.12 17.60
CA ASP A 69 -4.43 13.16 16.81
C ASP A 69 -3.74 13.32 15.46
N ILE A 70 -4.51 13.68 14.43
CA ILE A 70 -4.02 14.05 13.11
C ILE A 70 -4.74 15.34 12.73
N GLN A 71 -3.99 16.42 12.56
CA GLN A 71 -4.51 17.72 12.12
C GLN A 71 -3.93 18.02 10.74
N ILE A 72 -4.81 18.21 9.76
CA ILE A 72 -4.43 18.57 8.39
C ILE A 72 -4.70 20.06 8.19
N GLU A 73 -3.66 20.83 7.90
CA GLU A 73 -3.76 22.25 7.60
C GLU A 73 -3.29 22.53 6.17
N PRO A 74 -3.99 23.39 5.40
CA PRO A 74 -3.48 23.86 4.12
C PRO A 74 -2.16 24.63 4.31
N MET A 75 -1.15 24.27 3.54
CA MET A 75 0.17 24.92 3.53
C MET A 75 0.69 24.98 2.09
N PRO A 76 0.42 26.07 1.34
CA PRO A 76 0.81 26.17 -0.07
C PRO A 76 2.30 25.85 -0.30
N PRO A 77 2.63 25.01 -1.30
CA PRO A 77 1.78 24.51 -2.38
C PRO A 77 1.00 23.21 -2.09
N GLY A 78 0.86 22.79 -0.84
CA GLY A 78 0.11 21.58 -0.46
C GLY A 78 -0.46 21.65 0.95
N PHE A 79 -0.13 20.66 1.79
CA PHE A 79 -0.69 20.49 3.13
C PHE A 79 0.37 20.13 4.17
N GLU A 80 0.09 20.44 5.44
CA GLU A 80 0.84 19.95 6.60
C GLU A 80 -0.06 19.03 7.42
N ALA A 81 0.40 17.80 7.69
CA ALA A 81 -0.17 16.87 8.65
C ALA A 81 0.61 16.95 9.98
N ARG A 82 0.02 17.57 11.00
CA ARG A 82 0.52 17.54 12.37
C ARG A 82 -0.06 16.32 13.08
N VAL A 83 0.82 15.37 13.38
CA VAL A 83 0.45 14.10 14.00
C VAL A 83 0.95 14.07 15.43
N THR A 84 0.02 13.85 16.36
CA THR A 84 0.35 13.62 17.76
C THR A 84 0.43 12.12 18.02
N VAL A 85 1.57 11.64 18.51
CA VAL A 85 1.75 10.24 18.94
C VAL A 85 1.95 10.15 20.46
N THR A 86 1.76 8.95 21.03
CA THR A 86 2.02 8.72 22.45
C THR A 86 3.44 9.12 22.86
N GLY A 87 3.61 9.61 24.09
CA GLY A 87 4.93 9.99 24.61
C GLY A 87 5.94 8.84 24.66
N ARG A 88 5.48 7.60 24.86
CA ARG A 88 6.33 6.41 24.72
C ARG A 88 6.89 6.30 23.30
N ARG A 89 6.00 6.40 22.30
CA ARG A 89 6.38 6.24 20.90
C ARG A 89 7.26 7.38 20.40
N GLU A 90 6.99 8.61 20.82
CA GLU A 90 7.86 9.76 20.55
C GLU A 90 9.30 9.52 21.03
N ARG A 91 9.49 8.99 22.25
CA ARG A 91 10.82 8.65 22.78
C ARG A 91 11.53 7.62 21.90
N GLU A 92 10.82 6.56 21.48
CA GLU A 92 11.37 5.52 20.61
C GLU A 92 11.79 6.09 19.23
N ILE A 93 10.97 6.97 18.64
CA ILE A 93 11.29 7.64 17.36
C ILE A 93 12.53 8.51 17.51
N LYS A 94 12.61 9.34 18.57
CA LYS A 94 13.78 10.19 18.84
C LYS A 94 15.05 9.37 19.02
N GLN A 95 14.99 8.29 19.81
CA GLN A 95 16.13 7.39 20.03
C GLN A 95 16.65 6.81 18.70
N ARG A 96 15.76 6.29 17.84
CA ARG A 96 16.14 5.78 16.51
C ARG A 96 16.82 6.84 15.65
N ARG A 97 16.28 8.07 15.61
CA ARG A 97 16.91 9.18 14.86
C ARG A 97 18.31 9.51 15.39
N TYR A 98 18.49 9.59 16.70
CA TYR A 98 19.82 9.81 17.30
C TYR A 98 20.80 8.68 16.99
N SER A 99 20.36 7.42 17.03
CA SER A 99 21.19 6.26 16.69
C SER A 99 21.64 6.28 15.22
N LEU A 100 20.77 6.67 14.29
CA LEU A 100 21.10 6.80 12.87
C LEU A 100 22.12 7.93 12.62
N VAL A 101 21.97 9.07 13.31
CA VAL A 101 22.94 10.17 13.23
C VAL A 101 24.29 9.76 13.81
N SER A 102 24.30 9.00 14.91
CA SER A 102 25.53 8.52 15.55
C SER A 102 26.26 7.42 14.77
N ALA A 103 25.58 6.70 13.87
CA ALA A 103 26.18 5.64 13.06
C ALA A 103 27.02 6.15 11.86
N GLY A 104 27.11 7.47 11.67
CA GLY A 104 27.82 8.13 10.56
C GLY A 104 29.36 8.00 10.55
N CYS A 105 29.96 7.08 11.31
CA CYS A 105 31.41 6.85 11.33
C CYS A 105 31.73 5.34 11.29
N GLY A 106 31.70 4.73 10.11
CA GLY A 106 32.47 3.49 9.86
C GLY A 106 31.75 2.14 9.71
N LEU A 107 30.41 2.07 9.60
CA LEU A 107 29.68 0.81 9.31
C LEU A 107 28.84 0.96 8.03
N CYS A 108 29.48 0.91 6.86
CA CYS A 108 28.89 1.33 5.58
C CYS A 108 28.51 0.19 4.62
N ASN A 109 28.12 -1.02 5.08
CA ASN A 109 27.67 -2.02 4.08
C ASN A 109 26.59 -3.03 4.50
N LYS A 110 26.35 -3.25 5.80
CA LYS A 110 25.23 -4.11 6.25
C LYS A 110 23.96 -3.33 6.60
N THR A 111 24.11 -2.13 7.16
CA THR A 111 23.03 -1.28 7.64
C THR A 111 22.07 -0.79 6.56
N ALA A 112 22.51 -0.44 5.35
CA ALA A 112 21.60 0.11 4.35
C ALA A 112 20.62 -0.94 3.79
N MET A 113 21.09 -2.18 3.58
CA MET A 113 20.24 -3.30 3.13
C MET A 113 19.34 -3.79 4.26
N ASP A 114 19.86 -3.92 5.48
CA ASP A 114 19.08 -4.29 6.67
C ASP A 114 18.06 -3.19 7.06
N GLN A 115 18.31 -1.92 6.70
CA GLN A 115 17.37 -0.81 6.87
C GLN A 115 16.34 -0.74 5.74
N ALA A 116 16.70 -1.12 4.51
CA ALA A 116 15.76 -1.23 3.40
C ALA A 116 14.74 -2.35 3.63
N PHE A 117 15.16 -3.42 4.30
CA PHE A 117 14.31 -4.56 4.66
C PHE A 117 14.47 -4.84 6.16
N PRO A 118 13.82 -4.04 7.04
CA PRO A 118 13.88 -4.31 8.47
C PRO A 118 13.41 -5.74 8.72
N PRO A 119 14.09 -6.50 9.59
CA PRO A 119 13.79 -7.91 9.79
C PRO A 119 12.32 -8.05 10.20
N ASN A 120 11.51 -8.59 9.29
CA ASN A 120 10.25 -9.20 9.66
C ASN A 120 10.65 -10.47 10.42
N GLU A 121 10.04 -10.71 11.58
CA GLU A 121 10.20 -12.02 12.23
C GLU A 121 9.75 -13.07 11.21
N ALA A 122 10.70 -13.89 10.74
CA ALA A 122 10.41 -14.93 9.78
C ALA A 122 9.29 -15.79 10.36
N GLN A 123 8.11 -15.73 9.74
CA GLN A 123 7.01 -16.58 10.13
C GLN A 123 7.21 -17.90 9.41
N THR A 124 7.55 -18.93 10.18
CA THR A 124 7.76 -20.28 9.66
C THR A 124 6.47 -20.93 9.17
N ASP A 125 5.32 -20.41 9.61
CA ASP A 125 4.00 -20.96 9.29
C ASP A 125 3.31 -20.12 8.20
N LYS A 126 2.79 -20.81 7.19
CA LYS A 126 1.97 -20.21 6.14
C LYS A 126 0.74 -19.55 6.76
N ARG A 127 0.50 -18.27 6.45
CA ARG A 127 -0.72 -17.58 6.88
C ARG A 127 -1.93 -18.16 6.15
N PRO A 128 -3.14 -18.18 6.77
CA PRO A 128 -4.34 -18.68 6.10
C PRO A 128 -4.66 -17.82 4.88
N LEU A 129 -4.95 -18.48 3.75
CA LEU A 129 -5.40 -17.83 2.54
C LEU A 129 -6.80 -17.25 2.76
N ALA A 130 -6.98 -15.96 2.50
CA ALA A 130 -8.29 -15.33 2.46
C ALA A 130 -8.90 -15.51 1.07
N GLU A 131 -10.04 -16.20 1.01
CA GLU A 131 -10.74 -16.48 -0.23
C GLU A 131 -11.26 -15.21 -0.92
N CYS A 132 -11.15 -15.18 -2.25
CA CYS A 132 -11.61 -14.10 -3.10
C CYS A 132 -12.39 -14.69 -4.28
N ASP A 133 -13.55 -14.13 -4.59
CA ASP A 133 -14.18 -14.37 -5.90
C ASP A 133 -13.43 -13.56 -6.96
N VAL A 134 -12.38 -14.17 -7.50
CA VAL A 134 -11.48 -13.59 -8.49
C VAL A 134 -12.23 -13.14 -9.74
N SER A 135 -13.34 -13.80 -10.07
CA SER A 135 -14.16 -13.44 -11.24
C SER A 135 -14.81 -12.06 -11.10
N GLN A 136 -15.08 -11.64 -9.86
CA GLN A 136 -15.68 -10.35 -9.54
C GLN A 136 -14.66 -9.27 -9.17
N LEU A 137 -13.39 -9.63 -8.91
CA LEU A 137 -12.40 -8.71 -8.38
C LEU A 137 -12.19 -7.46 -9.26
N ARG A 138 -12.16 -7.63 -10.59
CA ARG A 138 -12.02 -6.50 -11.52
C ARG A 138 -13.26 -5.60 -11.51
N SER A 139 -14.45 -6.19 -11.50
CA SER A 139 -15.71 -5.44 -11.40
C SER A 139 -15.85 -4.72 -10.06
N LEU A 140 -15.32 -5.28 -8.97
CA LEU A 140 -15.25 -4.60 -7.68
C LEU A 140 -14.36 -3.35 -7.76
N PHE A 141 -13.19 -3.41 -8.41
CA PHE A 141 -12.38 -2.22 -8.65
C PHE A 141 -13.11 -1.21 -9.52
N GLU A 142 -13.66 -1.63 -10.67
CA GLU A 142 -14.41 -0.76 -11.58
C GLU A 142 -15.55 -0.02 -10.87
N ALA A 143 -16.29 -0.70 -9.99
CA ALA A 143 -17.40 -0.12 -9.24
C ALA A 143 -16.97 0.86 -8.13
N ASN A 144 -15.75 0.73 -7.59
CA ASN A 144 -15.30 1.49 -6.42
C ASN A 144 -14.20 2.52 -6.72
N GLN A 145 -13.73 2.64 -7.96
CA GLN A 145 -12.70 3.59 -8.38
C GLN A 145 -13.28 4.92 -8.89
N THR A 146 -13.90 5.70 -8.00
CA THR A 146 -14.58 6.96 -8.36
C THR A 146 -13.64 8.03 -8.90
N TYR A 147 -12.41 8.14 -8.37
CA TYR A 147 -11.42 9.12 -8.83
C TYR A 147 -10.80 8.69 -10.16
N ASN A 148 -10.43 7.42 -10.32
CA ASN A 148 -9.89 6.93 -11.58
C ASN A 148 -10.88 7.02 -12.74
N GLN A 149 -12.18 6.84 -12.49
CA GLN A 149 -13.22 7.01 -13.51
C GLN A 149 -13.22 8.42 -14.12
N LYS A 150 -12.79 9.43 -13.36
CA LYS A 150 -12.67 10.82 -13.82
C LYS A 150 -11.28 11.10 -14.42
N ALA A 151 -10.23 10.74 -13.68
CA ALA A 151 -8.87 11.17 -13.99
C ALA A 151 -8.04 10.17 -14.82
N GLY A 152 -8.39 8.88 -14.83
CA GLY A 152 -7.72 7.82 -15.57
C GLY A 152 -6.29 7.47 -15.14
N ALA A 153 -5.70 8.22 -14.20
CA ALA A 153 -4.29 8.11 -13.81
C ALA A 153 -4.11 7.71 -12.32
N MET A 154 -5.06 6.96 -11.77
CA MET A 154 -5.06 6.58 -10.35
C MET A 154 -4.81 5.08 -10.18
N HIS A 155 -3.99 4.74 -9.19
CA HIS A 155 -3.95 3.39 -8.63
C HIS A 155 -5.02 3.22 -7.56
N ALA A 156 -5.41 1.97 -7.33
CA ALA A 156 -6.36 1.62 -6.29
C ALA A 156 -5.89 0.41 -5.50
N ALA A 157 -6.24 0.42 -4.22
CA ALA A 157 -6.10 -0.72 -3.33
C ALA A 157 -7.42 -0.95 -2.58
N MET A 158 -7.72 -2.21 -2.28
CA MET A 158 -8.93 -2.60 -1.58
C MET A 158 -8.62 -3.48 -0.38
N PHE A 159 -9.42 -3.33 0.68
CA PHE A 159 -9.56 -4.33 1.73
C PHE A 159 -10.96 -4.93 1.62
N VAL A 160 -11.03 -6.25 1.57
CA VAL A 160 -12.31 -6.97 1.45
C VAL A 160 -12.43 -7.98 2.57
N CYS A 161 -13.54 -7.92 3.30
CA CYS A 161 -13.87 -8.84 4.39
C CYS A 161 -15.24 -9.48 4.12
N ALA A 162 -15.23 -10.73 3.67
CA ALA A 162 -16.45 -11.47 3.34
C ALA A 162 -17.36 -11.67 4.57
N ALA A 163 -16.78 -11.91 5.74
CA ALA A 163 -17.52 -12.14 6.98
C ALA A 163 -18.41 -10.96 7.41
N SER A 164 -18.03 -9.73 7.03
CA SER A 164 -18.79 -8.51 7.31
C SER A 164 -19.37 -7.86 6.06
N ASN A 165 -19.31 -8.53 4.90
CA ASN A 165 -19.68 -7.99 3.59
C ASN A 165 -19.10 -6.58 3.34
N THR A 166 -17.85 -6.37 3.73
CA THR A 166 -17.21 -5.05 3.67
C THR A 166 -16.22 -4.98 2.52
N VAL A 167 -16.31 -3.90 1.76
CA VAL A 167 -15.36 -3.52 0.73
C VAL A 167 -14.92 -2.09 1.03
N LEU A 168 -13.64 -1.90 1.33
CA LEU A 168 -13.01 -0.58 1.44
C LEU A 168 -12.12 -0.40 0.22
N CYS A 169 -12.23 0.74 -0.45
CA CYS A 169 -11.40 1.13 -1.58
C CYS A 169 -10.72 2.46 -1.28
N SER A 170 -9.44 2.56 -1.64
CA SER A 170 -8.68 3.80 -1.61
C SER A 170 -7.92 3.97 -2.91
N GLU A 171 -7.87 5.22 -3.37
CA GLU A 171 -7.19 5.61 -4.60
C GLU A 171 -6.05 6.61 -4.31
N ASP A 172 -5.02 6.57 -5.14
CA ASP A 172 -3.94 7.55 -5.14
C ASP A 172 -3.16 7.45 -6.46
N ILE A 173 -2.50 8.53 -6.88
CA ILE A 173 -1.55 8.49 -7.99
C ILE A 173 -0.43 7.47 -7.69
N GLY A 174 0.03 7.42 -6.43
CA GLY A 174 1.02 6.47 -5.95
C GLY A 174 0.40 5.14 -5.51
N ARG A 175 0.83 4.02 -6.11
CA ARG A 175 0.37 2.68 -5.69
C ARG A 175 0.64 2.35 -4.21
N HIS A 176 1.75 2.86 -3.66
CA HIS A 176 2.10 2.65 -2.25
C HIS A 176 1.17 3.44 -1.34
N ASN A 177 0.86 4.68 -1.72
CA ASN A 177 -0.08 5.54 -1.00
C ASN A 177 -1.50 4.97 -1.03
N ALA A 178 -1.96 4.43 -2.16
CA ALA A 178 -3.26 3.77 -2.25
C ALA A 178 -3.34 2.58 -1.27
N LEU A 179 -2.28 1.78 -1.18
CA LEU A 179 -2.19 0.68 -0.23
C LEU A 179 -2.13 1.17 1.23
N ASP A 180 -1.32 2.19 1.52
CA ASP A 180 -1.25 2.81 2.84
C ASP A 180 -2.64 3.33 3.25
N LYS A 181 -3.33 4.08 2.38
CA LYS A 181 -4.70 4.55 2.63
C LYS A 181 -5.64 3.41 2.99
N VAL A 182 -5.69 2.34 2.20
CA VAL A 182 -6.66 1.27 2.49
C VAL A 182 -6.32 0.48 3.77
N ILE A 183 -5.03 0.30 4.06
CA ILE A 183 -4.56 -0.31 5.32
C ILE A 183 -4.96 0.58 6.51
N GLY A 184 -4.70 1.88 6.42
CA GLY A 184 -5.08 2.85 7.44
C GLY A 184 -6.59 2.87 7.66
N LYS A 185 -7.37 2.95 6.59
CA LYS A 185 -8.84 2.93 6.60
C LYS A 185 -9.40 1.68 7.29
N ALA A 186 -8.90 0.50 6.93
CA ALA A 186 -9.33 -0.76 7.51
C ALA A 186 -8.99 -0.86 9.01
N LEU A 187 -7.77 -0.50 9.39
CA LEU A 187 -7.30 -0.62 10.77
C LEU A 187 -7.93 0.44 11.69
N ARG A 188 -8.16 1.66 11.21
CA ARG A 188 -8.92 2.70 11.93
C ARG A 188 -10.37 2.28 12.17
N ALA A 189 -10.97 1.58 11.20
CA ALA A 189 -12.31 1.01 11.33
C ALA A 189 -12.37 -0.24 12.23
N GLY A 190 -11.23 -0.69 12.78
CA GLY A 190 -11.17 -1.81 13.72
C GLY A 190 -11.21 -3.19 13.05
N PHE A 191 -11.01 -3.28 11.72
CA PHE A 191 -10.92 -4.56 11.05
C PHE A 191 -9.65 -5.29 11.43
N HIS A 192 -9.78 -6.58 11.73
CA HIS A 192 -8.63 -7.45 11.98
C HIS A 192 -7.99 -7.86 10.64
N PRO A 193 -6.68 -7.66 10.41
CA PRO A 193 -6.00 -7.95 9.15
C PRO A 193 -6.22 -9.37 8.62
N GLY A 194 -6.22 -10.36 9.52
CA GLY A 194 -6.47 -11.77 9.17
C GLY A 194 -7.92 -12.16 8.88
N LYS A 195 -8.86 -11.21 8.82
CA LYS A 195 -10.29 -11.48 8.50
C LYS A 195 -10.67 -11.08 7.08
N GLY A 196 -9.74 -10.54 6.31
CA GLY A 196 -9.95 -10.15 4.92
C GLY A 196 -8.67 -10.28 4.10
N TYR A 197 -8.74 -9.80 2.86
CA TYR A 197 -7.60 -9.71 1.97
C TYR A 197 -7.38 -8.28 1.49
N LEU A 198 -6.14 -8.00 1.09
CA LEU A 198 -5.80 -6.82 0.32
C LEU A 198 -5.82 -7.14 -1.17
N ALA A 199 -6.20 -6.18 -2.01
CA ALA A 199 -6.06 -6.27 -3.45
C ALA A 199 -5.51 -4.97 -4.03
N VAL A 200 -4.70 -5.03 -5.09
CA VAL A 200 -4.15 -3.83 -5.76
C VAL A 200 -4.26 -3.91 -7.28
N THR A 201 -4.52 -2.77 -7.93
CA THR A 201 -4.57 -2.68 -9.40
C THR A 201 -3.19 -2.66 -10.07
N SER A 202 -2.17 -2.29 -9.30
CA SER A 202 -0.80 -2.05 -9.78
C SER A 202 0.08 -3.32 -9.82
N ARG A 203 1.31 -3.19 -10.35
CA ARG A 203 2.36 -4.20 -10.20
C ARG A 203 2.71 -4.40 -8.73
N CYS A 204 2.90 -5.65 -8.32
CA CYS A 204 3.30 -5.97 -6.96
C CYS A 204 4.82 -5.99 -6.82
N GLY A 205 5.38 -4.91 -6.25
CA GLY A 205 6.78 -4.85 -5.85
C GLY A 205 6.99 -5.26 -4.40
N VAL A 206 8.25 -5.46 -4.00
CA VAL A 206 8.65 -5.87 -2.65
C VAL A 206 8.06 -4.99 -1.56
N GLU A 207 8.00 -3.68 -1.77
CA GLU A 207 7.42 -2.71 -0.83
C GLU A 207 5.94 -3.01 -0.51
N LEU A 208 5.12 -3.37 -1.50
CA LEU A 208 3.69 -3.65 -1.24
C LEU A 208 3.52 -4.92 -0.40
N VAL A 209 4.38 -5.92 -0.63
CA VAL A 209 4.42 -7.15 0.17
C VAL A 209 4.87 -6.84 1.60
N GLN A 210 5.90 -6.01 1.77
CA GLN A 210 6.39 -5.61 3.09
C GLN A 210 5.30 -4.89 3.88
N LYS A 211 4.64 -3.89 3.28
CA LYS A 211 3.56 -3.11 3.90
C LYS A 211 2.41 -4.01 4.36
N ALA A 212 1.94 -4.92 3.51
CA ALA A 212 0.91 -5.89 3.87
C ALA A 212 1.37 -6.83 5.01
N SER A 213 2.61 -7.32 4.92
CA SER A 213 3.16 -8.30 5.87
C SER A 213 3.33 -7.72 7.27
N VAL A 214 3.91 -6.51 7.38
CA VAL A 214 4.17 -5.78 8.63
C VAL A 214 2.86 -5.47 9.37
N CYS A 215 1.81 -5.13 8.64
CA CYS A 215 0.48 -4.88 9.21
C CYS A 215 -0.32 -6.17 9.48
N GLY A 216 0.27 -7.35 9.32
CA GLY A 216 -0.35 -8.62 9.70
C GLY A 216 -1.41 -9.14 8.73
N PHE A 217 -1.54 -8.59 7.52
CA PHE A 217 -2.43 -9.13 6.51
C PHE A 217 -1.93 -10.49 6.02
N THR A 218 -2.85 -11.39 5.68
CA THR A 218 -2.50 -12.77 5.33
C THR A 218 -2.49 -13.01 3.81
N THR A 219 -3.12 -12.14 3.03
CA THR A 219 -3.28 -12.32 1.58
C THR A 219 -3.28 -10.98 0.86
N LEU A 220 -2.52 -10.92 -0.24
CA LEU A 220 -2.46 -9.79 -1.17
C LEU A 220 -2.70 -10.28 -2.61
N TYR A 221 -3.80 -9.84 -3.20
CA TYR A 221 -4.10 -10.05 -4.61
C TYR A 221 -3.57 -8.89 -5.46
N CYS A 222 -2.98 -9.17 -6.62
CA CYS A 222 -2.54 -8.15 -7.56
C CYS A 222 -3.09 -8.41 -8.98
N LEU A 223 -3.56 -7.36 -9.65
CA LEU A 223 -4.06 -7.46 -11.04
C LEU A 223 -2.95 -7.44 -12.10
N SER A 224 -1.70 -7.18 -11.69
CA SER A 224 -0.51 -7.15 -12.52
C SER A 224 0.59 -8.01 -11.90
N SER A 225 1.45 -8.61 -12.74
CA SER A 225 2.49 -9.56 -12.31
C SER A 225 3.36 -9.00 -11.17
N PRO A 226 3.69 -9.81 -10.16
CA PRO A 226 4.68 -9.46 -9.15
C PRO A 226 6.10 -9.52 -9.69
N THR A 227 7.06 -8.94 -8.96
CA THR A 227 8.49 -9.14 -9.18
C THR A 227 9.00 -10.37 -8.40
N THR A 228 10.11 -10.96 -8.82
CA THR A 228 10.77 -12.07 -8.09
C THR A 228 11.02 -11.72 -6.63
N MET A 229 11.58 -10.54 -6.37
CA MET A 229 11.83 -10.08 -4.99
C MET A 229 10.55 -9.94 -4.14
N ALA A 230 9.42 -9.60 -4.75
CA ALA A 230 8.14 -9.57 -4.04
C ALA A 230 7.66 -10.98 -3.67
N VAL A 231 7.86 -11.96 -4.56
CA VAL A 231 7.58 -13.36 -4.31
C VAL A 231 8.48 -13.90 -3.19
N ASP A 232 9.79 -13.66 -3.26
CA ASP A 232 10.76 -14.09 -2.26
C ASP A 232 10.40 -13.55 -0.86
N LEU A 233 10.05 -12.26 -0.78
CA LEU A 233 9.64 -11.66 0.49
C LEU A 233 8.31 -12.25 0.99
N ALA A 234 7.33 -12.49 0.11
CA ALA A 234 6.06 -13.08 0.49
C ALA A 234 6.24 -14.48 1.10
N HIS A 235 7.20 -15.26 0.57
CA HIS A 235 7.59 -16.55 1.14
C HIS A 235 8.24 -16.39 2.51
N GLN A 236 9.16 -15.44 2.67
CA GLN A 236 9.83 -15.18 3.96
C GLN A 236 8.87 -14.73 5.06
N THR A 237 7.82 -13.98 4.71
CA THR A 237 6.84 -13.45 5.66
C THR A 237 5.60 -14.33 5.83
N GLY A 238 5.47 -15.39 5.03
CA GLY A 238 4.29 -16.26 4.99
C GLY A 238 3.04 -15.58 4.37
N LEU A 239 3.18 -14.43 3.71
CA LEU A 239 2.10 -13.73 3.02
C LEU A 239 1.67 -14.50 1.76
N ASN A 240 0.37 -14.74 1.59
CA ASN A 240 -0.15 -15.28 0.33
C ASN A 240 -0.17 -14.19 -0.74
N LEU A 241 0.75 -14.26 -1.71
CA LEU A 241 0.79 -13.36 -2.86
C LEU A 241 0.14 -14.03 -4.07
N VAL A 242 -0.96 -13.45 -4.55
CA VAL A 242 -1.79 -14.03 -5.62
C VAL A 242 -1.89 -13.08 -6.80
N TYR A 243 -1.43 -13.52 -7.98
CA TYR A 243 -1.60 -12.79 -9.22
C TYR A 243 -2.89 -13.18 -9.93
N VAL A 244 -3.65 -12.18 -10.35
CA VAL A 244 -4.91 -12.31 -11.09
C VAL A 244 -4.74 -11.74 -12.51
N PRO A 245 -4.32 -12.56 -13.49
CA PRO A 245 -4.31 -12.17 -14.91
C PRO A 245 -5.71 -11.85 -15.44
N ARG A 246 -5.79 -11.28 -16.65
CA ARG A 246 -7.06 -10.85 -17.28
C ARG A 246 -8.03 -12.00 -17.57
N ASN A 247 -7.53 -13.22 -17.71
CA ASN A 247 -8.35 -14.42 -17.90
C ASN A 247 -8.89 -14.99 -16.58
N ASN A 248 -8.68 -14.30 -15.45
CA ASN A 248 -9.10 -14.70 -14.10
C ASN A 248 -8.55 -16.05 -13.61
N GLN A 249 -7.49 -16.57 -14.23
CA GLN A 249 -6.78 -17.75 -13.75
C GLN A 249 -5.77 -17.36 -12.68
N LEU A 250 -6.10 -17.60 -11.42
CA LEU A 250 -5.22 -17.28 -10.30
C LEU A 250 -3.86 -18.00 -10.40
N ILE A 251 -2.79 -17.24 -10.19
CA ILE A 251 -1.43 -17.73 -10.10
C ILE A 251 -0.97 -17.43 -8.67
N MET A 252 -0.80 -18.47 -7.86
CA MET A 252 -0.24 -18.38 -6.52
C MET A 252 1.24 -18.74 -6.59
N TYR A 253 2.09 -17.85 -6.08
CA TYR A 253 3.52 -18.14 -6.00
C TYR A 253 3.78 -18.84 -4.67
N ASP A 254 3.91 -20.16 -4.68
CA ASP A 254 4.24 -20.98 -3.50
C ASP A 254 5.73 -21.32 -3.49
N ALA A 255 6.31 -21.49 -2.29
CA ALA A 255 7.73 -21.79 -2.09
C ALA A 255 8.18 -23.14 -2.68
N LYS A 256 7.25 -23.97 -3.18
CA LYS A 256 7.52 -25.30 -3.76
C LYS A 256 7.54 -25.36 -5.28
N GLU A 257 7.13 -24.31 -5.97
CA GLU A 257 7.44 -24.23 -7.40
C GLU A 257 8.85 -23.66 -7.52
N ASN A 258 9.83 -24.55 -7.30
CA ASN A 258 11.15 -24.37 -7.90
C ASN A 258 10.92 -23.96 -9.34
N TYR A 259 11.44 -22.80 -9.72
CA TYR A 259 11.62 -22.36 -11.09
C TYR A 259 12.15 -23.55 -11.91
N ALA A 260 11.25 -24.34 -12.48
CA ALA A 260 11.59 -25.39 -13.40
C ALA A 260 11.89 -24.68 -14.72
N GLU A 261 13.13 -24.89 -15.17
CA GLU A 261 13.76 -24.33 -16.38
C GLU A 261 12.83 -24.23 -17.60
#